data_AF-A0A0G4I4H2-F1
#
_entry.id   AF-A0A0G4I4H2-F1
#
_cell.length_a   1.000
_cell.length_b   1.000
_cell.length_c   1.000
_cell.angle_alpha   90.00
_cell.angle_beta   90.00
_cell.angle_gamma   90.00
#
_symmetry.space_group_name_H-M   'P 1'
#
loop_
_entity.id
_entity.type
_entity.pdbx_description
1 polymer ?
#
loop_
_entity_poly.entity_id
_entity_poly.type
_entity_poly.pdbx_seq_one_letter_code
_entity_poly.pdbx_strand_id
1 'polypeptide(L)'
;MPRVIFFETTNAAKAAEVATLFDRYGIKLVTKRPEHANLFARIREQSTLEALEGEDQGSLRRATRPPKMVNLERVLHRSTLIYEVFQSKEGTDKVGSFSHNVEGYLDLSRAKEGAFGFDSIFVVPGVDRTFHELKQAGFKQCARDHCVSDFIKEFLYRTQLGDWCWHPQEYKRPIELHRDPWAFFETNEYVNNPFAVQYGMVNLIKTVLNQGLFFRASENRRQNLYWFPGLNAGIPFTKKPKDPLHELIFFVHDMVHQAIPDLIYTGEADRISRFVYVTHRMLSEATTLVSADMYFADSVLRAGFKYDTIDNRRIYPLFKSMKSAGSFGDQKTLQDLLRANARFCLLGDSSGLKAFDPEKRN
;
A
#
# COMPACT_ATOMS: atom_id res chain seq x y z
N MET A 1 14.41 0.63 -8.01
CA MET A 1 15.20 1.46 -7.06
C MET A 1 14.25 2.43 -6.36
N PRO A 2 14.51 2.81 -5.09
CA PRO A 2 13.70 3.80 -4.40
C PRO A 2 13.86 5.18 -5.05
N ARG A 3 12.75 5.90 -5.25
CA ARG A 3 12.78 7.30 -5.69
C ARG A 3 13.40 8.16 -4.60
N VAL A 4 14.25 9.11 -4.98
CA VAL A 4 14.93 10.00 -4.06
C VAL A 4 14.38 11.42 -4.20
N ILE A 5 14.06 12.08 -3.09
CA ILE A 5 13.75 13.51 -3.06
C ILE A 5 14.90 14.24 -2.39
N PHE A 6 15.45 15.24 -3.07
CA PHE A 6 16.40 16.18 -2.49
C PHE A 6 15.64 17.29 -1.77
N PHE A 7 15.71 17.31 -0.45
CA PHE A 7 15.17 18.38 0.37
C PHE A 7 16.25 19.42 0.67
N GLU A 8 16.11 20.59 0.06
CA GLU A 8 17.02 21.71 0.23
C GLU A 8 16.78 22.38 1.58
N THR A 9 17.42 21.84 2.61
CA THR A 9 17.42 22.40 3.97
C THR A 9 18.74 22.12 4.66
N THR A 10 19.17 23.06 5.49
CA THR A 10 20.29 22.88 6.43
C THR A 10 19.83 22.39 7.81
N ASN A 11 18.50 22.31 8.03
CA ASN A 11 17.93 21.99 9.33
C ASN A 11 17.63 20.49 9.45
N ALA A 12 18.46 19.78 10.24
CA ALA A 12 18.34 18.33 10.42
C ALA A 12 17.02 17.90 11.07
N ALA A 13 16.50 18.67 12.04
CA ALA A 13 15.23 18.35 12.69
C ALA A 13 14.05 18.47 11.72
N LYS A 14 14.03 19.52 10.89
CA LYS A 14 13.04 19.70 9.82
C LYS A 14 13.11 18.56 8.80
N ALA A 15 14.31 18.17 8.38
CA ALA A 15 14.50 17.06 7.46
C ALA A 15 13.98 15.73 8.03
N ALA A 16 14.23 15.46 9.32
CA ALA A 16 13.74 14.27 9.98
C ALA A 16 12.19 14.23 10.04
N GLU A 17 11.54 15.34 10.38
CA GLU A 17 10.07 15.43 10.38
C GLU A 17 9.49 15.14 8.98
N VAL A 18 9.98 15.83 7.96
CA VAL A 18 9.49 15.68 6.57
C VAL A 18 9.77 14.27 6.04
N ALA A 19 10.89 13.65 6.42
CA ALA A 19 11.23 12.29 5.98
C ALA A 19 10.16 11.27 6.40
N THR A 20 9.58 11.41 7.59
CA THR A 20 8.53 10.48 8.06
C THR A 20 7.27 10.48 7.19
N LEU A 21 6.97 11.59 6.50
CA LEU A 21 5.84 11.70 5.60
C LEU A 21 6.09 10.93 4.29
N PHE A 22 7.33 10.95 3.78
CA PHE A 22 7.73 10.28 2.54
C PHE A 22 8.09 8.80 2.73
N ASP A 23 8.59 8.41 3.91
CA ASP A 23 8.98 7.04 4.22
C ASP A 23 7.82 6.06 4.04
N ARG A 24 6.61 6.50 4.39
CA ARG A 24 5.34 5.78 4.18
C ARG A 24 5.08 5.40 2.71
N TYR A 25 5.71 6.08 1.76
CA TYR A 25 5.58 5.85 0.32
C TYR A 25 6.82 5.16 -0.28
N GLY A 26 7.79 4.75 0.55
CA GLY A 26 9.05 4.15 0.12
C GLY A 26 9.95 5.12 -0.64
N ILE A 27 9.84 6.42 -0.32
CA ILE A 27 10.63 7.49 -0.94
C ILE A 27 11.69 7.94 0.04
N LYS A 28 12.94 7.95 -0.42
CA LYS A 28 14.07 8.38 0.39
C LYS A 28 14.24 9.89 0.30
N LEU A 29 14.17 10.57 1.44
CA LEU A 29 14.54 11.98 1.54
C LEU A 29 16.05 12.12 1.78
N VAL A 30 16.72 13.00 1.05
CA VAL A 30 18.14 13.33 1.26
C VAL A 30 18.33 14.84 1.34
N THR A 31 19.26 15.30 2.17
CA THR A 31 19.60 16.74 2.34
C THR A 31 20.89 17.14 1.62
N LYS A 32 21.62 16.16 1.06
CA LYS A 32 22.75 16.40 0.16
C LYS A 32 22.31 16.10 -1.27
N ARG A 33 22.70 16.96 -2.20
CA ARG A 33 22.34 16.81 -3.62
C ARG A 33 22.89 15.48 -4.16
N PRO A 34 22.03 14.57 -4.64
CA PRO A 34 22.48 13.26 -5.14
C PRO A 34 22.99 13.37 -6.59
N GLU A 35 23.96 12.52 -6.96
CA GLU A 35 24.61 12.45 -8.28
C GLU A 35 23.77 11.72 -9.36
N HIS A 36 22.46 12.01 -9.41
CA HIS A 36 21.60 11.88 -10.60
C HIS A 36 20.90 10.57 -11.00
N ALA A 37 21.22 9.37 -10.52
CA ALA A 37 20.54 8.18 -11.07
C ALA A 37 19.06 7.96 -10.62
N ASN A 38 18.60 8.56 -9.52
CA ASN A 38 17.26 8.29 -8.95
C ASN A 38 16.54 9.53 -8.37
N LEU A 39 16.98 10.74 -8.73
CA LEU A 39 16.38 11.97 -8.23
C LEU A 39 15.01 12.20 -8.88
N PHE A 40 13.96 12.11 -8.08
CA PHE A 40 12.58 12.32 -8.49
C PHE A 40 12.15 13.78 -8.39
N ALA A 41 12.54 14.45 -7.31
CA ALA A 41 12.20 15.85 -7.11
C ALA A 41 13.23 16.56 -6.24
N ARG A 42 13.37 17.86 -6.46
CA ARG A 42 13.95 18.81 -5.52
C ARG A 42 12.81 19.57 -4.86
N ILE A 43 12.83 19.66 -3.53
CA ILE A 43 11.87 20.45 -2.77
C ILE A 43 12.60 21.39 -1.81
N ARG A 44 12.03 22.56 -1.57
CA ARG A 44 12.51 23.54 -0.60
C ARG A 44 11.31 24.10 0.15
N GLU A 45 11.41 24.17 1.47
CA GLU A 45 10.31 24.64 2.31
C GLU A 45 10.72 25.85 3.13
N GLN A 46 9.85 26.86 3.14
CA GLN A 46 10.02 28.09 3.88
C GLN A 46 8.79 28.31 4.76
N SER A 47 8.99 28.45 6.06
CA SER A 47 7.92 28.74 7.01
C SER A 47 8.16 30.08 7.68
N THR A 48 7.09 30.84 7.86
CA THR A 48 7.07 32.11 8.59
C THR A 48 5.98 32.09 9.63
N LEU A 49 6.17 32.88 10.68
CA LEU A 49 5.14 33.19 11.65
C LEU A 49 4.79 34.66 11.45
N GLU A 50 3.50 34.96 11.29
CA GLU A 50 3.00 36.31 11.01
C GLU A 50 1.91 36.65 12.04
N ALA A 51 1.89 37.87 12.58
CA ALA A 51 0.81 38.29 13.47
C ALA A 51 -0.48 38.49 12.68
N LEU A 52 -1.60 38.11 13.29
CA LEU A 52 -2.94 38.36 12.77
C LEU A 52 -3.49 39.64 13.39
N GLU A 53 -3.96 40.56 12.55
CA GLU A 53 -4.64 41.80 12.98
C GLU A 53 -6.07 41.85 12.41
N GLY A 54 -7.02 42.35 13.22
CA GLY A 54 -8.45 42.49 12.87
C GLY A 54 -9.41 41.89 13.90
N GLU A 55 -10.59 42.51 14.03
CA GLU A 55 -11.68 42.05 14.91
C GLU A 55 -12.55 40.95 14.28
N ASP A 56 -13.23 40.16 15.12
CA ASP A 56 -14.06 38.98 14.80
C ASP A 56 -15.34 39.26 13.99
N GLN A 57 -15.45 40.40 13.32
CA GLN A 57 -16.64 40.77 12.53
C GLN A 57 -16.42 40.55 11.03
N GLY A 58 -16.57 39.30 10.60
CA GLY A 58 -16.97 38.94 9.23
C GLY A 58 -15.99 39.25 8.08
N SER A 59 -14.78 39.76 8.35
CA SER A 59 -13.76 40.00 7.33
C SER A 59 -12.53 39.12 7.54
N LEU A 60 -11.97 38.64 6.43
CA LEU A 60 -10.77 37.80 6.40
C LEU A 60 -9.63 38.48 7.16
N ARG A 61 -9.20 37.87 8.27
CA ARG A 61 -8.03 38.30 9.04
C ARG A 61 -6.82 38.38 8.12
N ARG A 62 -6.12 39.52 8.14
CA ARG A 62 -4.91 39.70 7.33
C ARG A 62 -3.69 39.46 8.20
N ALA A 63 -2.73 38.72 7.66
CA ALA A 63 -1.41 38.63 8.23
C ALA A 63 -0.62 39.87 7.82
N THR A 64 -0.20 40.69 8.80
CA THR A 64 0.24 42.07 8.53
C THR A 64 1.69 42.34 8.88
N ARG A 65 2.28 41.59 9.83
CA ARG A 65 3.61 41.88 10.37
C ARG A 65 4.28 40.68 11.03
N PRO A 66 5.60 40.75 11.33
CA PRO A 66 6.23 39.82 12.25
C PRO A 66 5.57 39.83 13.65
N PRO A 67 5.50 38.68 14.35
CA PRO A 67 4.97 38.58 15.70
C PRO A 67 5.82 39.39 16.68
N LYS A 68 5.15 40.03 17.64
CA LYS A 68 5.80 40.73 18.75
C LYS A 68 6.29 39.76 19.82
N MET A 69 5.90 38.48 19.73
CA MET A 69 6.25 37.44 20.69
C MET A 69 5.75 37.82 22.09
N VAL A 70 4.47 38.19 22.18
CA VAL A 70 3.77 38.49 23.45
C VAL A 70 2.72 37.43 23.75
N ASN A 71 2.39 37.27 25.04
CA ASN A 71 1.46 36.23 25.47
C ASN A 71 0.06 36.43 24.85
N LEU A 72 -0.53 35.32 24.42
CA LEU A 72 -1.79 35.23 23.70
C LEU A 72 -1.85 36.01 22.37
N GLU A 73 -0.69 36.37 21.79
CA GLU A 73 -0.66 37.00 20.46
C GLU A 73 -1.16 36.00 19.41
N ARG A 74 -2.20 36.39 18.66
CA ARG A 74 -2.70 35.58 17.56
C ARG A 74 -1.76 35.66 16.37
N VAL A 75 -1.46 34.50 15.81
CA VAL A 75 -0.45 34.34 14.78
C VAL A 75 -0.91 33.36 13.71
N LEU A 76 -0.33 33.49 12.53
CA LEU A 76 -0.48 32.63 11.38
C LEU A 76 0.86 31.93 11.13
N HIS A 77 0.90 30.61 11.28
CA HIS A 77 2.02 29.83 10.77
C HIS A 77 1.79 29.57 9.28
N ARG A 78 2.55 30.25 8.44
CA ARG A 78 2.54 30.07 6.98
C ARG A 78 3.70 29.16 6.59
N SER A 79 3.44 28.25 5.66
CA SER A 79 4.46 27.43 5.01
C SER A 79 4.28 27.51 3.50
N THR A 80 5.39 27.60 2.78
CA THR A 80 5.44 27.49 1.32
C THR A 80 6.47 26.43 0.94
N LEU A 81 6.01 25.41 0.22
CA LEU A 81 6.84 24.36 -0.36
C LEU A 81 7.03 24.63 -1.85
N ILE A 82 8.25 24.99 -2.24
CA ILE A 82 8.67 25.14 -3.63
C ILE A 82 9.19 23.78 -4.09
N TYR A 83 8.81 23.37 -5.31
CA TYR A 83 9.23 22.08 -5.85
C TYR A 83 9.67 22.19 -7.32
N GLU A 84 10.52 21.24 -7.69
CA GLU A 84 10.91 20.91 -9.05
C GLU A 84 10.87 19.39 -9.17
N VAL A 85 9.94 18.86 -9.97
CA VAL A 85 9.79 17.42 -10.21
C VAL A 85 10.43 17.11 -11.55
N PHE A 86 11.42 16.21 -11.51
CA PHE A 86 12.13 15.73 -12.68
C PHE A 86 11.38 14.49 -13.17
N GLN A 87 10.91 14.50 -14.42
CA GLN A 87 9.97 13.49 -14.95
C GLN A 87 8.61 13.51 -14.24
N SER A 88 7.83 14.58 -14.45
CA SER A 88 6.44 14.60 -14.01
C SER A 88 5.61 13.51 -14.75
N LYS A 89 4.37 13.30 -14.31
CA LYS A 89 3.45 12.33 -14.95
C LYS A 89 3.22 12.61 -16.44
N GLU A 90 3.42 13.85 -16.87
CA GLU A 90 3.25 14.30 -18.26
C GLU A 90 4.54 14.16 -19.09
N GLY A 91 5.61 13.62 -18.51
CA GLY A 91 6.91 13.46 -19.17
C GLY A 91 7.74 14.75 -19.26
N THR A 92 7.25 15.84 -18.69
CA THR A 92 7.92 17.14 -18.62
C THR A 92 8.34 17.46 -17.18
N ASP A 93 9.37 18.28 -17.01
CA ASP A 93 9.74 18.76 -15.67
C ASP A 93 8.74 19.82 -15.22
N LYS A 94 8.31 19.75 -13.95
CA LYS A 94 7.30 20.67 -13.38
C LYS A 94 7.87 21.43 -12.20
N VAL A 95 7.77 22.76 -12.25
CA VAL A 95 8.14 23.67 -11.17
C VAL A 95 6.88 24.32 -10.62
N GLY A 96 6.80 24.50 -9.31
CA GLY A 96 5.67 25.18 -8.70
C GLY A 96 5.82 25.31 -7.19
N SER A 97 4.71 25.66 -6.54
CA SER A 97 4.68 25.82 -5.09
C SER A 97 3.31 25.51 -4.50
N PHE A 98 3.31 24.96 -3.28
CA PHE A 98 2.12 24.86 -2.42
C PHE A 98 2.28 25.79 -1.23
N SER A 99 1.21 26.45 -0.80
CA SER A 99 1.21 27.30 0.38
C SER A 99 0.02 26.99 1.28
N HIS A 100 0.29 26.85 2.57
CA HIS A 100 -0.73 26.61 3.59
C HIS A 100 -0.51 27.52 4.79
N ASN A 101 -1.60 27.76 5.51
CA ASN A 101 -1.60 28.54 6.73
C ASN A 101 -2.29 27.75 7.84
N VAL A 102 -1.75 27.83 9.05
CA VAL A 102 -2.40 27.35 10.27
C VAL A 102 -2.49 28.50 11.24
N GLU A 103 -3.71 28.85 11.64
CA GLU A 103 -3.95 29.88 12.66
C GLU A 103 -3.69 29.32 14.06
N GLY A 104 -3.14 30.17 14.92
CA GLY A 104 -2.99 29.86 16.32
C GLY A 104 -2.68 31.10 17.15
N TYR A 105 -2.19 30.87 18.36
CA TYR A 105 -1.75 31.94 19.23
C TYR A 105 -0.50 31.52 20.01
N LEU A 106 0.26 32.51 20.46
CA LEU A 106 1.47 32.29 21.24
C LEU A 106 1.16 32.29 22.73
N ASP A 107 1.35 31.16 23.41
CA ASP A 107 1.33 31.10 24.88
C ASP A 107 2.76 30.93 25.38
N LEU A 108 3.35 32.04 25.82
CA LEU A 108 4.74 32.08 26.27
C LEU A 108 4.93 31.37 27.61
N SER A 109 3.86 31.20 28.40
CA SER A 109 3.93 30.48 29.67
C SER A 109 4.19 28.98 29.49
N ARG A 110 3.95 28.45 28.28
CA ARG A 110 4.17 27.04 27.92
C ARG A 110 5.57 26.77 27.34
N ALA A 111 6.45 27.77 27.32
CA ALA A 111 7.80 27.62 26.78
C ALA A 111 8.54 26.45 27.47
N LYS A 112 9.11 25.57 26.63
CA LYS A 112 9.90 24.42 27.07
C LYS A 112 11.27 24.44 26.42
N GLU A 113 12.31 24.19 27.20
CA GLU A 113 13.66 23.96 26.70
C GLU A 113 13.71 22.70 25.81
N GLY A 114 14.51 22.75 24.75
CA GLY A 114 14.66 21.65 23.79
C GLY A 114 13.53 21.51 22.77
N ALA A 115 12.48 22.33 22.84
CA ALA A 115 11.48 22.40 21.79
C ALA A 115 12.03 23.07 20.52
N PHE A 116 11.56 22.62 19.36
CA PHE A 116 12.03 23.12 18.07
C PHE A 116 11.31 24.43 17.69
N GLY A 117 12.05 25.53 17.57
CA GLY A 117 11.50 26.82 17.16
C GLY A 117 10.39 27.30 18.11
N PHE A 118 9.24 27.66 17.55
CA PHE A 118 8.08 28.11 18.32
C PHE A 118 7.13 26.96 18.74
N ASP A 119 7.50 25.70 18.53
CA ASP A 119 6.59 24.56 18.76
C ASP A 119 6.05 24.48 20.19
N SER A 120 6.83 24.89 21.20
CA SER A 120 6.42 24.86 22.61
C SER A 120 5.47 25.99 23.01
N ILE A 121 5.35 27.03 22.19
CA ILE A 121 4.55 28.22 22.51
C ILE A 121 3.41 28.45 21.52
N PHE A 122 3.46 27.87 20.33
CA PHE A 122 2.36 27.97 19.36
C PHE A 122 1.25 26.99 19.74
N VAL A 123 0.11 27.52 20.16
CA VAL A 123 -1.09 26.77 20.56
C VAL A 123 -2.10 26.72 19.41
N VAL A 124 -2.60 25.52 19.13
CA VAL A 124 -3.64 25.29 18.11
C VAL A 124 -5.03 25.53 18.74
N PRO A 125 -5.85 26.45 18.21
CA PRO A 125 -7.19 26.73 18.71
C PRO A 125 -8.10 25.49 18.63
N GLY A 126 -8.99 25.33 19.61
CA GLY A 126 -9.94 24.20 19.68
C GLY A 126 -9.38 22.92 20.30
N VAL A 127 -8.07 22.68 20.20
CA VAL A 127 -7.40 21.53 20.86
C VAL A 127 -6.68 21.96 22.14
N ASP A 128 -6.35 23.25 22.26
CA ASP A 128 -5.61 23.86 23.38
C ASP A 128 -4.28 23.16 23.71
N ARG A 129 -3.60 22.70 22.67
CA ARG A 129 -2.29 22.07 22.77
C ARG A 129 -1.28 22.77 21.89
N THR A 130 -0.04 22.80 22.36
CA THR A 130 1.09 23.33 21.60
C THR A 130 1.48 22.34 20.50
N PHE A 131 2.17 22.81 19.46
CA PHE A 131 2.73 21.89 18.46
C PHE A 131 3.69 20.87 19.08
N HIS A 132 4.42 21.24 20.12
CA HIS A 132 5.30 20.33 20.84
C HIS A 132 4.51 19.20 21.52
N GLU A 133 3.41 19.52 22.21
CA GLU A 133 2.54 18.54 22.85
C GLU A 133 1.85 17.63 21.83
N LEU A 134 1.37 18.22 20.72
CA LEU A 134 0.78 17.45 19.62
C LEU A 134 1.81 16.52 18.97
N LYS A 135 3.07 16.93 18.88
CA LYS A 135 4.16 16.10 18.34
C LYS A 135 4.41 14.90 19.25
N GLN A 136 4.50 15.11 20.56
CA GLN A 136 4.67 14.03 21.54
C GLN A 136 3.50 13.03 21.49
N ALA A 137 2.28 13.51 21.21
CA ALA A 137 1.11 12.67 21.05
C ALA A 137 0.97 12.03 19.66
N GLY A 138 1.84 12.35 18.69
CA GLY A 138 1.77 11.82 17.32
C GLY A 138 0.67 12.44 16.44
N PHE A 139 0.11 13.58 16.85
CA PHE A 139 -1.01 14.26 16.17
C PHE A 139 -0.65 15.65 15.61
N LYS A 140 0.62 16.09 15.68
CA LYS A 140 1.03 17.38 15.12
C LYS A 140 0.71 17.42 13.63
N GLN A 141 -0.06 18.43 13.24
CA GLN A 141 -0.31 18.83 11.86
C GLN A 141 -0.06 20.33 11.76
N CYS A 142 0.97 20.71 11.01
CA CYS A 142 1.33 22.09 10.79
C CYS A 142 1.24 22.47 9.31
N ALA A 143 1.35 23.76 8.99
CA ALA A 143 1.27 24.26 7.62
C ALA A 143 2.23 23.54 6.66
N ARG A 144 3.44 23.17 7.14
CA ARG A 144 4.41 22.36 6.39
C ARG A 144 3.86 21.00 6.00
N ASP A 145 3.21 20.32 6.93
CA ASP A 145 2.67 18.98 6.70
C ASP A 145 1.57 19.03 5.62
N HIS A 146 0.77 20.09 5.61
CA HIS A 146 -0.22 20.33 4.55
C HIS A 146 0.43 20.57 3.18
N CYS A 147 1.46 21.41 3.10
CA CYS A 147 2.20 21.61 1.84
C CYS A 147 2.82 20.30 1.31
N VAL A 148 3.43 19.50 2.20
CA VAL A 148 4.00 18.20 1.82
C VAL A 148 2.90 17.21 1.42
N SER A 149 1.76 17.21 2.11
CA SER A 149 0.59 16.41 1.74
C SER A 149 0.08 16.74 0.33
N ASP A 150 0.00 18.02 -0.03
CA ASP A 150 -0.43 18.41 -1.38
C ASP A 150 0.57 17.99 -2.45
N PHE A 151 1.87 18.11 -2.18
CA PHE A 151 2.91 17.57 -3.04
C PHE A 151 2.75 16.04 -3.23
N ILE A 152 2.51 15.31 -2.15
CA ILE A 152 2.28 13.86 -2.19
C ILE A 152 1.03 13.53 -3.04
N LYS A 153 -0.09 14.24 -2.83
CA LYS A 153 -1.32 14.04 -3.61
C LYS A 153 -1.11 14.33 -5.09
N GLU A 154 -0.48 15.45 -5.42
CA GLU A 154 -0.25 15.86 -6.81
C GLU A 154 0.64 14.86 -7.56
N PHE A 155 1.75 14.43 -6.94
CA PHE A 155 2.82 13.73 -7.65
C PHE A 155 2.93 12.24 -7.39
N LEU A 156 2.45 11.75 -6.24
CA LEU A 156 2.58 10.33 -5.85
C LEU A 156 1.28 9.55 -5.98
N TYR A 157 0.14 10.23 -5.98
CA TYR A 157 -1.15 9.58 -6.24
C TYR A 157 -1.31 9.38 -7.74
N ARG A 158 -2.14 8.43 -8.14
CA ARG A 158 -2.45 8.16 -9.55
C ARG A 158 -3.50 9.17 -10.01
N THR A 159 -3.41 9.58 -11.28
CA THR A 159 -4.45 10.42 -11.92
C THR A 159 -5.76 9.66 -12.11
N GLN A 160 -5.65 8.35 -12.36
CA GLN A 160 -6.76 7.42 -12.40
C GLN A 160 -6.52 6.32 -11.37
N LEU A 161 -7.59 5.89 -10.71
CA LEU A 161 -7.49 4.79 -9.77
C LEU A 161 -6.93 3.53 -10.47
N GLY A 162 -6.14 2.76 -9.73
CA GLY A 162 -5.71 1.44 -10.18
C GLY A 162 -6.91 0.53 -10.33
N ASP A 163 -7.11 0.04 -11.54
CA ASP A 163 -8.17 -0.91 -11.93
C ASP A 163 -7.54 -2.13 -12.64
N TRP A 164 -8.30 -3.14 -13.03
CA TRP A 164 -7.83 -4.21 -13.91
C TRP A 164 -7.69 -3.75 -15.37
N CYS A 165 -6.95 -4.52 -16.16
CA CYS A 165 -6.80 -4.26 -17.59
C CYS A 165 -7.93 -4.88 -18.40
N TRP A 166 -8.31 -6.12 -18.08
CA TRP A 166 -9.19 -6.92 -18.94
C TRP A 166 -10.63 -6.99 -18.43
N HIS A 167 -10.83 -6.69 -17.14
CA HIS A 167 -12.15 -6.60 -16.50
C HIS A 167 -12.25 -5.32 -15.66
N PRO A 168 -12.12 -4.12 -16.27
CA PRO A 168 -12.17 -2.87 -15.52
C PRO A 168 -13.49 -2.74 -14.75
N GLN A 169 -13.40 -2.26 -13.52
CA GLN A 169 -14.55 -2.12 -12.63
C GLN A 169 -15.07 -0.66 -12.54
N GLU A 170 -14.31 0.30 -13.06
CA GLU A 170 -14.68 1.72 -13.19
C GLU A 170 -15.00 2.41 -11.85
N TYR A 171 -14.22 2.12 -10.83
CA TYR A 171 -14.42 2.69 -9.49
C TYR A 171 -14.19 4.22 -9.50
N LYS A 172 -15.04 4.96 -8.78
CA LYS A 172 -14.88 6.42 -8.58
C LYS A 172 -14.13 6.76 -7.30
N ARG A 173 -14.06 5.82 -6.36
CA ARG A 173 -13.36 5.91 -5.08
C ARG A 173 -12.57 4.63 -4.83
N PRO A 174 -11.50 4.67 -4.00
CA PRO A 174 -10.72 3.47 -3.70
C PRO A 174 -11.56 2.29 -3.22
N ILE A 175 -12.61 2.55 -2.43
CA ILE A 175 -13.54 1.53 -1.94
C ILE A 175 -14.96 1.95 -2.28
N GLU A 176 -15.70 1.07 -2.96
CA GLU A 176 -17.11 1.22 -3.28
C GLU A 176 -17.83 -0.11 -3.08
N LEU A 177 -18.65 -0.21 -2.03
CA LEU A 177 -19.29 -1.48 -1.62
C LEU A 177 -20.57 -1.82 -2.39
N HIS A 178 -21.01 -0.95 -3.30
CA HIS A 178 -22.23 -1.18 -4.09
C HIS A 178 -22.03 -2.16 -5.25
N ARG A 179 -20.77 -2.45 -5.59
CA ARG A 179 -20.42 -3.46 -6.60
C ARG A 179 -20.40 -4.81 -5.91
N ASP A 180 -21.22 -5.73 -6.40
CA ASP A 180 -21.30 -7.08 -5.87
C ASP A 180 -20.21 -7.97 -6.51
N PRO A 181 -19.23 -8.47 -5.72
CA PRO A 181 -18.27 -9.42 -6.25
C PRO A 181 -18.92 -10.70 -6.78
N TRP A 182 -20.06 -11.13 -6.22
CA TRP A 182 -20.75 -12.34 -6.69
C TRP A 182 -21.09 -12.27 -8.18
N ALA A 183 -21.61 -11.13 -8.64
CA ALA A 183 -21.95 -10.92 -10.04
C ALA A 183 -20.75 -11.13 -10.99
N PHE A 184 -19.54 -10.74 -10.56
CA PHE A 184 -18.32 -11.00 -11.33
C PHE A 184 -18.04 -12.51 -11.42
N PHE A 185 -18.14 -13.24 -10.32
CA PHE A 185 -17.82 -14.67 -10.31
C PHE A 185 -18.86 -15.54 -11.00
N GLU A 186 -20.15 -15.25 -10.83
CA GLU A 186 -21.23 -16.03 -11.44
C GLU A 186 -21.17 -16.02 -12.97
N THR A 187 -20.66 -14.93 -13.54
CA THR A 187 -20.56 -14.74 -14.99
C THR A 187 -19.18 -15.07 -15.57
N ASN A 188 -18.17 -15.34 -14.74
CA ASN A 188 -16.81 -15.59 -15.20
C ASN A 188 -16.61 -17.06 -15.64
N GLU A 189 -16.50 -17.27 -16.94
CA GLU A 189 -16.35 -18.60 -17.56
C GLU A 189 -15.08 -19.35 -17.11
N TYR A 190 -14.01 -18.62 -16.82
CA TYR A 190 -12.76 -19.21 -16.35
C TYR A 190 -12.91 -19.77 -14.93
N VAL A 191 -13.73 -19.14 -14.09
CA VAL A 191 -13.98 -19.57 -12.71
C VAL A 191 -14.99 -20.72 -12.65
N ASN A 192 -16.01 -20.70 -13.51
CA ASN A 192 -17.10 -21.68 -13.49
C ASN A 192 -16.92 -22.84 -14.49
N ASN A 193 -15.71 -23.04 -14.99
CA ASN A 193 -15.44 -24.13 -15.94
C ASN A 193 -15.60 -25.53 -15.29
N PRO A 194 -15.87 -26.59 -16.07
CA PRO A 194 -16.13 -27.93 -15.52
C PRO A 194 -14.99 -28.48 -14.65
N PHE A 195 -13.74 -28.15 -14.95
CA PHE A 195 -12.58 -28.61 -14.19
C PHE A 195 -12.41 -27.80 -12.90
N ALA A 196 -12.75 -26.51 -12.88
CA ALA A 196 -12.75 -25.72 -11.65
C ALA A 196 -13.81 -26.23 -10.67
N VAL A 197 -14.97 -26.66 -11.16
CA VAL A 197 -15.99 -27.36 -10.36
C VAL A 197 -15.44 -28.68 -9.84
N GLN A 198 -14.86 -29.51 -10.72
CA GLN A 198 -14.28 -30.80 -10.34
C GLN A 198 -13.20 -30.66 -9.26
N TYR A 199 -12.35 -29.63 -9.34
CA TYR A 199 -11.27 -29.37 -8.39
C TYR A 199 -11.73 -28.67 -7.11
N GLY A 200 -13.02 -28.34 -6.98
CA GLY A 200 -13.57 -27.65 -5.82
C GLY A 200 -13.22 -26.16 -5.74
N MET A 201 -12.63 -25.57 -6.78
CA MET A 201 -12.25 -24.15 -6.82
C MET A 201 -13.47 -23.24 -6.68
N VAL A 202 -14.60 -23.61 -7.28
CA VAL A 202 -15.86 -22.86 -7.15
C VAL A 202 -16.32 -22.80 -5.69
N ASN A 203 -16.17 -23.90 -4.93
CA ASN A 203 -16.54 -23.93 -3.51
C ASN A 203 -15.61 -23.06 -2.68
N LEU A 204 -14.29 -23.12 -2.94
CA LEU A 204 -13.30 -22.25 -2.28
C LEU A 204 -13.61 -20.76 -2.51
N ILE A 205 -13.91 -20.38 -3.75
CA ILE A 205 -14.29 -19.00 -4.10
C ILE A 205 -15.58 -18.58 -3.41
N LYS A 206 -16.61 -19.44 -3.41
CA LYS A 206 -17.86 -19.20 -2.67
C LYS A 206 -17.62 -19.01 -1.17
N THR A 207 -16.73 -19.80 -0.56
CA THR A 207 -16.37 -19.63 0.85
C THR A 207 -15.75 -18.26 1.11
N VAL A 208 -14.82 -17.82 0.26
CA VAL A 208 -14.21 -16.48 0.37
C VAL A 208 -15.26 -15.38 0.19
N LEU A 209 -16.16 -15.51 -0.79
CA LEU A 209 -17.21 -14.53 -1.02
C LEU A 209 -18.18 -14.40 0.18
N ASN A 210 -18.55 -15.53 0.78
CA ASN A 210 -19.40 -15.57 1.98
C ASN A 210 -18.75 -14.92 3.21
N GLN A 211 -17.44 -14.68 3.21
CA GLN A 211 -16.73 -13.96 4.28
C GLN A 211 -16.78 -12.43 4.12
N GLY A 212 -17.51 -11.92 3.12
CA GLY A 212 -17.72 -10.48 2.92
C GLY A 212 -16.65 -9.81 2.07
N LEU A 213 -16.15 -10.51 1.05
CA LEU A 213 -15.19 -9.96 0.11
C LEU A 213 -15.69 -8.65 -0.52
N PHE A 214 -14.79 -7.69 -0.76
CA PHE A 214 -15.03 -6.58 -1.67
C PHE A 214 -13.77 -6.27 -2.47
N PHE A 215 -13.95 -5.64 -3.63
CA PHE A 215 -12.82 -5.17 -4.43
C PHE A 215 -12.46 -3.74 -4.09
N ARG A 216 -11.19 -3.39 -4.32
CA ARG A 216 -10.75 -2.01 -4.14
C ARG A 216 -9.79 -1.58 -5.22
N ALA A 217 -9.99 -0.34 -5.64
CA ALA A 217 -9.07 0.39 -6.46
C ALA A 217 -7.97 1.02 -5.62
N SER A 218 -6.85 1.39 -6.25
CA SER A 218 -5.74 2.03 -5.55
C SER A 218 -5.49 3.44 -6.06
N GLU A 219 -5.48 4.44 -5.17
CA GLU A 219 -5.16 5.81 -5.55
C GLU A 219 -3.65 6.07 -5.54
N ASN A 220 -2.85 5.19 -4.94
CA ASN A 220 -1.40 5.33 -4.87
C ASN A 220 -0.72 3.97 -4.74
N ARG A 221 0.61 3.94 -4.87
CA ARG A 221 1.40 2.72 -4.78
C ARG A 221 1.25 2.02 -3.43
N ARG A 222 1.17 2.77 -2.33
CA ARG A 222 1.04 2.20 -0.99
C ARG A 222 -0.27 1.43 -0.87
N GLN A 223 -1.40 2.01 -1.26
CA GLN A 223 -2.69 1.32 -1.23
C GLN A 223 -2.71 0.06 -2.10
N ASN A 224 -2.06 0.09 -3.27
CA ASN A 224 -1.96 -1.08 -4.14
C ASN A 224 -1.17 -2.23 -3.50
N LEU A 225 -0.19 -1.94 -2.66
CA LEU A 225 0.69 -2.94 -2.03
C LEU A 225 0.24 -3.31 -0.60
N TYR A 226 -0.45 -2.40 0.08
CA TYR A 226 -0.91 -2.59 1.45
C TYR A 226 -2.13 -3.48 1.42
N TRP A 227 -1.91 -4.77 1.62
CA TRP A 227 -2.95 -5.78 1.64
C TRP A 227 -2.83 -6.58 2.94
N PHE A 228 -3.91 -6.58 3.72
CA PHE A 228 -4.00 -7.29 4.99
C PHE A 228 -5.25 -8.18 4.97
N PRO A 229 -5.12 -9.43 4.45
CA PRO A 229 -6.22 -10.39 4.39
C PRO A 229 -6.99 -10.54 5.71
N GLY A 230 -6.30 -10.59 6.85
CA GLY A 230 -6.96 -10.82 8.16
C GLY A 230 -7.89 -9.71 8.67
N LEU A 231 -7.88 -8.52 8.05
CA LEU A 231 -8.84 -7.45 8.34
C LEU A 231 -9.82 -7.23 7.19
N ASN A 232 -9.88 -8.17 6.24
CA ASN A 232 -10.65 -8.06 5.00
C ASN A 232 -10.46 -6.68 4.36
N ALA A 233 -9.20 -6.32 4.09
CA ALA A 233 -8.85 -5.00 3.55
C ALA A 233 -9.27 -4.80 2.08
N GLY A 234 -10.08 -5.70 1.50
CA GLY A 234 -10.44 -5.76 0.08
C GLY A 234 -9.28 -6.22 -0.82
N ILE A 235 -9.62 -6.85 -1.95
CA ILE A 235 -8.62 -7.30 -2.93
C ILE A 235 -8.24 -6.15 -3.86
N PRO A 236 -6.95 -5.80 -3.97
CA PRO A 236 -6.52 -4.71 -4.84
C PRO A 236 -6.58 -5.10 -6.32
N PHE A 237 -7.01 -4.16 -7.16
CA PHE A 237 -6.90 -4.31 -8.61
C PHE A 237 -5.44 -4.23 -9.08
N THR A 238 -4.81 -5.39 -9.28
CA THR A 238 -3.44 -5.50 -9.79
C THR A 238 -3.42 -5.80 -11.28
N LYS A 239 -3.11 -4.79 -12.10
CA LYS A 239 -3.00 -4.90 -13.56
C LYS A 239 -1.99 -5.95 -14.02
N LYS A 240 -2.38 -6.85 -14.93
CA LYS A 240 -1.48 -7.69 -15.75
C LYS A 240 -1.77 -7.45 -17.24
N PRO A 241 -1.16 -6.41 -17.85
CA PRO A 241 -1.54 -5.93 -19.18
C PRO A 241 -1.20 -6.89 -20.32
N LYS A 242 -0.37 -7.91 -20.06
CA LYS A 242 0.09 -8.84 -21.10
C LYS A 242 -0.90 -9.95 -21.39
N ASP A 243 -1.72 -10.34 -20.41
CA ASP A 243 -2.44 -11.60 -20.47
C ASP A 243 -3.64 -11.58 -19.49
N PRO A 244 -4.89 -11.72 -19.98
CA PRO A 244 -6.09 -11.72 -19.14
C PRO A 244 -6.13 -12.86 -18.14
N LEU A 245 -5.64 -14.05 -18.51
CA LEU A 245 -5.59 -15.18 -17.59
C LEU A 245 -4.52 -14.99 -16.52
N HIS A 246 -3.41 -14.31 -16.85
CA HIS A 246 -2.44 -13.93 -15.82
C HIS A 246 -3.06 -12.98 -14.79
N GLU A 247 -3.85 -12.00 -15.25
CA GLU A 247 -4.57 -11.09 -14.35
C GLU A 247 -5.52 -11.86 -13.45
N LEU A 248 -6.32 -12.76 -14.03
CA LEU A 248 -7.29 -13.55 -13.28
C LEU A 248 -6.65 -14.53 -12.29
N ILE A 249 -5.60 -15.25 -12.69
CA ILE A 249 -4.92 -16.20 -11.79
C ILE A 249 -4.24 -15.45 -10.64
N PHE A 250 -3.65 -14.29 -10.91
CA PHE A 250 -3.10 -13.43 -9.86
C PHE A 250 -4.20 -12.94 -8.90
N PHE A 251 -5.38 -12.62 -9.43
CA PHE A 251 -6.52 -12.26 -8.61
C PHE A 251 -7.04 -13.44 -7.76
N VAL A 252 -7.20 -14.63 -8.33
CA VAL A 252 -7.62 -15.83 -7.58
C VAL A 252 -6.55 -16.18 -6.52
N HIS A 253 -5.26 -16.01 -6.81
CA HIS A 253 -4.20 -16.14 -5.82
C HIS A 253 -4.44 -15.22 -4.61
N ASP A 254 -4.67 -13.93 -4.86
CA ASP A 254 -4.99 -12.98 -3.79
C ASP A 254 -6.29 -13.36 -3.06
N MET A 255 -7.31 -13.87 -3.75
CA MET A 255 -8.52 -14.35 -3.09
C MET A 255 -8.27 -15.50 -2.12
N VAL A 256 -7.45 -16.48 -2.49
CA VAL A 256 -7.24 -17.67 -1.65
C VAL A 256 -6.60 -17.30 -0.31
N HIS A 257 -5.81 -16.23 -0.26
CA HIS A 257 -5.31 -15.72 1.02
C HIS A 257 -6.43 -15.25 1.96
N GLN A 258 -7.62 -14.86 1.46
CA GLN A 258 -8.77 -14.55 2.32
C GLN A 258 -9.35 -15.80 2.98
N ALA A 259 -9.26 -16.96 2.32
CA ALA A 259 -9.67 -18.23 2.92
C ALA A 259 -8.78 -18.65 4.10
N ILE A 260 -7.62 -17.97 4.28
CA ILE A 260 -6.63 -18.23 5.32
C ILE A 260 -6.40 -16.91 6.09
N PRO A 261 -7.29 -16.55 7.03
CA PRO A 261 -7.24 -15.27 7.72
C PRO A 261 -5.88 -15.03 8.37
N ASP A 262 -5.32 -13.82 8.22
CA ASP A 262 -4.06 -13.49 8.88
C ASP A 262 -4.18 -13.45 10.39
N LEU A 263 -3.08 -13.78 11.06
CA LEU A 263 -2.91 -13.53 12.48
C LEU A 263 -3.00 -12.03 12.76
N ILE A 264 -3.83 -11.67 13.74
CA ILE A 264 -4.00 -10.29 14.20
C ILE A 264 -2.76 -9.90 15.01
N TYR A 265 -2.13 -8.78 14.63
CA TYR A 265 -1.00 -8.23 15.37
C TYR A 265 -1.47 -7.65 16.71
N THR A 266 -0.97 -8.19 17.81
CA THR A 266 -1.33 -7.80 19.18
C THR A 266 -0.44 -6.70 19.76
N GLY A 267 0.54 -6.19 19.00
CA GLY A 267 1.53 -5.22 19.49
C GLY A 267 2.86 -5.85 19.90
N GLU A 268 2.95 -7.18 19.95
CA GLU A 268 4.15 -7.92 20.34
C GLU A 268 5.09 -8.15 19.14
N ALA A 269 6.35 -7.75 19.31
CA ALA A 269 7.39 -7.85 18.27
C ALA A 269 8.60 -8.70 18.70
N ASP A 270 8.43 -9.57 19.72
CA ASP A 270 9.48 -10.49 20.13
C ASP A 270 9.77 -11.54 19.05
N ARG A 271 10.88 -12.26 19.22
CA ARG A 271 11.38 -13.21 18.23
C ARG A 271 10.38 -14.35 17.94
N ILE A 272 9.65 -14.83 18.94
CA ILE A 272 8.71 -15.94 18.79
C ILE A 272 7.46 -15.46 18.06
N SER A 273 6.89 -14.32 18.46
CA SER A 273 5.74 -13.71 17.78
C SER A 273 6.04 -13.43 16.31
N ARG A 274 7.22 -12.88 16.01
CA ARG A 274 7.68 -12.70 14.63
C ARG A 274 7.81 -14.02 13.87
N PHE A 275 8.38 -15.05 14.49
CA PHE A 275 8.52 -16.37 13.90
C PHE A 275 7.15 -16.97 13.54
N VAL A 276 6.20 -16.96 14.47
CA VAL A 276 4.83 -17.46 14.26
C VAL A 276 4.15 -16.72 13.12
N TYR A 277 4.22 -15.37 13.10
CA TYR A 277 3.64 -14.57 12.02
C TYR A 277 4.24 -14.90 10.65
N VAL A 278 5.57 -14.97 10.56
CA VAL A 278 6.26 -15.30 9.30
C VAL A 278 5.90 -16.71 8.84
N THR A 279 5.91 -17.71 9.73
CA THR A 279 5.52 -19.08 9.43
C THR A 279 4.08 -19.15 8.92
N HIS A 280 3.14 -18.46 9.57
CA HIS A 280 1.75 -18.38 9.13
C HIS A 280 1.62 -17.78 7.72
N ARG A 281 2.31 -16.66 7.44
CA ARG A 281 2.32 -16.04 6.11
C ARG A 281 2.93 -16.95 5.04
N MET A 282 3.98 -17.69 5.37
CA MET A 282 4.58 -18.68 4.46
C MET A 282 3.64 -19.85 4.15
N LEU A 283 2.87 -20.32 5.14
CA LEU A 283 1.84 -21.34 4.93
C LEU A 283 0.68 -20.83 4.07
N SER A 284 0.27 -19.58 4.29
CA SER A 284 -0.75 -18.91 3.48
C SER A 284 -0.31 -18.85 2.01
N GLU A 285 0.92 -18.38 1.73
CA GLU A 285 1.53 -18.37 0.40
C GLU A 285 1.65 -19.77 -0.21
N ALA A 286 2.10 -20.75 0.57
CA ALA A 286 2.23 -22.12 0.07
C ALA A 286 0.87 -22.70 -0.39
N THR A 287 -0.21 -22.33 0.30
CA THR A 287 -1.57 -22.77 -0.02
C THR A 287 -2.12 -22.05 -1.26
N THR A 288 -1.84 -20.75 -1.40
CA THR A 288 -2.29 -19.95 -2.56
C THR A 288 -1.57 -20.37 -3.83
N LEU A 289 -0.27 -20.67 -3.77
CA LEU A 289 0.49 -21.21 -4.89
C LEU A 289 -0.11 -22.52 -5.42
N VAL A 290 -0.46 -23.46 -4.55
CA VAL A 290 -1.06 -24.74 -4.97
C VAL A 290 -2.48 -24.54 -5.50
N SER A 291 -3.30 -23.76 -4.81
CA SER A 291 -4.71 -23.58 -5.17
C SER A 291 -4.87 -22.78 -6.46
N ALA A 292 -4.18 -21.65 -6.59
CA ALA A 292 -4.33 -20.71 -7.70
C ALA A 292 -3.32 -20.97 -8.83
N ASP A 293 -2.02 -20.90 -8.55
CA ASP A 293 -0.98 -21.00 -9.59
C ASP A 293 -0.79 -22.42 -10.13
N MET A 294 -1.31 -23.45 -9.45
CA MET A 294 -1.30 -24.84 -9.93
C MET A 294 -2.71 -25.31 -10.32
N TYR A 295 -3.60 -25.57 -9.36
CA TYR A 295 -4.90 -26.21 -9.61
C TYR A 295 -5.85 -25.35 -10.44
N PHE A 296 -6.02 -24.08 -10.10
CA PHE A 296 -6.88 -23.19 -10.87
C PHE A 296 -6.32 -22.96 -12.28
N ALA A 297 -5.03 -22.64 -12.41
CA ALA A 297 -4.36 -22.53 -13.70
C ALA A 297 -4.53 -23.78 -14.57
N ASP A 298 -4.41 -24.97 -13.97
CA ASP A 298 -4.65 -26.24 -14.66
C ASP A 298 -6.10 -26.40 -15.11
N SER A 299 -7.06 -26.03 -14.26
CA SER A 299 -8.49 -26.12 -14.60
C SER A 299 -8.83 -25.30 -15.84
N VAL A 300 -8.26 -24.09 -15.93
CA VAL A 300 -8.44 -23.17 -17.06
C VAL A 300 -7.83 -23.75 -18.33
N LEU A 301 -6.60 -24.29 -18.26
CA LEU A 301 -5.94 -24.90 -19.41
C LEU A 301 -6.66 -26.16 -19.90
N ARG A 302 -7.15 -27.01 -18.98
CA ARG A 302 -7.93 -28.20 -19.35
C ARG A 302 -9.27 -27.86 -19.98
N ALA A 303 -9.87 -26.73 -19.59
CA ALA A 303 -11.08 -26.21 -20.22
C ALA A 303 -10.86 -25.66 -21.63
N GLY A 304 -9.61 -25.65 -22.13
CA GLY A 304 -9.25 -25.22 -23.48
C GLY A 304 -8.96 -23.73 -23.60
N PHE A 305 -8.91 -22.99 -22.48
CA PHE A 305 -8.56 -21.58 -22.51
C PHE A 305 -7.05 -21.39 -22.75
N LYS A 306 -6.71 -20.37 -23.54
CA LYS A 306 -5.32 -20.07 -23.92
C LYS A 306 -4.65 -19.18 -22.88
N TYR A 307 -3.62 -19.69 -22.21
CA TYR A 307 -2.81 -18.93 -21.25
C TYR A 307 -1.39 -18.67 -21.79
N ASP A 308 -1.20 -17.52 -22.43
CA ASP A 308 -0.02 -17.21 -23.23
C ASP A 308 1.28 -17.08 -22.44
N THR A 309 1.19 -16.65 -21.18
CA THR A 309 2.37 -16.42 -20.35
C THR A 309 2.69 -17.57 -19.41
N ILE A 310 1.96 -18.69 -19.47
CA ILE A 310 2.09 -19.78 -18.50
C ILE A 310 3.51 -20.36 -18.39
N ASP A 311 4.17 -20.60 -19.52
CA ASP A 311 5.51 -21.21 -19.53
C ASP A 311 6.61 -20.25 -19.04
N ASN A 312 6.33 -18.94 -19.04
CA ASN A 312 7.21 -17.94 -18.43
C ASN A 312 7.10 -17.91 -16.89
N ARG A 313 6.08 -18.57 -16.32
CA ARG A 313 5.88 -18.68 -14.87
C ARG A 313 6.61 -19.91 -14.38
N ARG A 314 7.31 -19.84 -13.26
CA ARG A 314 8.09 -20.99 -12.76
C ARG A 314 7.23 -22.09 -12.13
N ILE A 315 6.06 -21.72 -11.59
CA ILE A 315 5.26 -22.61 -10.74
C ILE A 315 4.49 -23.64 -11.56
N TYR A 316 3.75 -23.22 -12.58
CA TYR A 316 2.93 -24.16 -13.34
C TYR A 316 3.73 -25.18 -14.17
N PRO A 317 4.83 -24.82 -14.87
CA PRO A 317 5.68 -25.81 -15.53
C PRO A 317 6.20 -26.90 -14.58
N LEU A 318 6.55 -26.51 -13.35
CA LEU A 318 6.91 -27.46 -12.29
C LEU A 318 5.72 -28.35 -11.89
N PHE A 319 4.52 -27.77 -11.78
CA PHE A 319 3.31 -28.55 -11.53
C PHE A 319 2.97 -29.51 -12.67
N LYS A 320 3.14 -29.08 -13.93
CA LYS A 320 2.89 -29.88 -15.12
C LYS A 320 3.80 -31.11 -15.19
N SER A 321 5.08 -30.97 -14.81
CA SER A 321 5.98 -32.14 -14.75
C SER A 321 5.54 -33.14 -13.68
N MET A 322 5.16 -32.66 -12.49
CA MET A 322 4.60 -33.48 -11.41
C MET A 322 3.29 -34.18 -11.82
N LYS A 323 2.45 -33.50 -12.61
CA LYS A 323 1.15 -34.01 -13.05
C LYS A 323 1.23 -35.23 -13.96
N SER A 324 2.25 -35.27 -14.82
CA SER A 324 2.44 -36.36 -15.78
C SER A 324 2.66 -37.74 -15.13
N ALA A 325 2.87 -37.80 -13.81
CA ALA A 325 3.13 -39.02 -13.04
C ALA A 325 1.94 -39.59 -12.23
N GLY A 326 0.75 -38.97 -12.26
CA GLY A 326 -0.36 -39.41 -11.40
C GLY A 326 -1.76 -38.90 -11.78
N SER A 327 -2.77 -39.38 -11.06
CA SER A 327 -4.14 -38.87 -11.14
C SER A 327 -4.26 -37.59 -10.31
N PHE A 328 -4.44 -36.45 -10.98
CA PHE A 328 -4.68 -35.16 -10.32
C PHE A 328 -6.14 -34.75 -10.43
N GLY A 329 -6.71 -34.30 -9.32
CA GLY A 329 -8.10 -33.84 -9.24
C GLY A 329 -8.89 -34.42 -8.07
N ASP A 330 -8.34 -35.38 -7.33
CA ASP A 330 -8.91 -35.85 -6.08
C ASP A 330 -8.38 -35.07 -4.87
N GLN A 331 -9.14 -35.10 -3.78
CA GLN A 331 -8.87 -34.36 -2.55
C GLN A 331 -7.58 -34.82 -1.85
N LYS A 332 -7.24 -36.11 -1.92
CA LYS A 332 -6.04 -36.66 -1.26
C LYS A 332 -4.78 -36.12 -1.93
N THR A 333 -4.74 -36.14 -3.26
CA THR A 333 -3.63 -35.59 -4.04
C THR A 333 -3.42 -34.09 -3.75
N LEU A 334 -4.49 -33.32 -3.63
CA LEU A 334 -4.41 -31.91 -3.24
C LEU A 334 -3.82 -31.73 -1.85
N GLN A 335 -4.29 -32.51 -0.86
CA GLN A 335 -3.76 -32.45 0.51
C GLN A 335 -2.27 -32.82 0.58
N ASP A 336 -1.87 -33.86 -0.14
CA ASP A 336 -0.48 -34.32 -0.18
C ASP A 336 0.42 -33.26 -0.83
N LEU A 337 -0.04 -32.61 -1.91
CA LEU A 337 0.69 -31.52 -2.55
C LEU A 337 0.78 -30.27 -1.67
N LEU A 338 -0.30 -29.89 -0.98
CA LEU A 338 -0.30 -28.79 -0.03
C LEU A 338 0.71 -29.01 1.10
N ARG A 339 0.73 -30.21 1.68
CA ARG A 339 1.71 -30.59 2.72
C ARG A 339 3.13 -30.55 2.20
N ALA A 340 3.36 -31.07 1.00
CA ALA A 340 4.67 -31.06 0.36
C ALA A 340 5.17 -29.62 0.11
N ASN A 341 4.30 -28.74 -0.41
CA ASN A 341 4.66 -27.34 -0.67
C ASN A 341 4.88 -26.56 0.63
N ALA A 342 4.03 -26.75 1.64
CA ALA A 342 4.21 -26.15 2.96
C ALA A 342 5.55 -26.56 3.60
N ARG A 343 5.90 -27.85 3.53
CA ARG A 343 7.17 -28.37 4.04
C ARG A 343 8.36 -27.81 3.28
N PHE A 344 8.26 -27.68 1.96
CA PHE A 344 9.28 -27.04 1.15
C PHE A 344 9.46 -25.56 1.51
N CYS A 345 8.37 -24.80 1.62
CA CYS A 345 8.43 -23.39 1.99
C CYS A 345 9.06 -23.20 3.38
N LEU A 346 8.64 -23.98 4.38
CA LEU A 346 9.09 -23.80 5.76
C LEU A 346 10.49 -24.35 6.04
N LEU A 347 10.86 -25.47 5.42
CA LEU A 347 12.08 -26.22 5.77
C LEU A 347 13.08 -26.35 4.61
N GLY A 348 12.72 -25.91 3.40
CA GLY A 348 13.51 -26.16 2.18
C GLY A 348 13.47 -27.62 1.70
N ASP A 349 12.65 -28.47 2.32
CA ASP A 349 12.59 -29.90 2.02
C ASP A 349 11.72 -30.18 0.80
N SER A 350 12.38 -30.55 -0.31
CA SER A 350 11.77 -30.85 -1.60
C SER A 350 11.41 -32.33 -1.79
N SER A 351 11.62 -33.20 -0.80
CA SER A 351 11.37 -34.64 -0.92
C SER A 351 9.92 -34.97 -1.28
N GLY A 352 8.97 -34.31 -0.61
CA GLY A 352 7.54 -34.47 -0.87
C GLY A 352 7.14 -34.04 -2.29
N LEU A 353 7.69 -32.94 -2.80
CA LEU A 353 7.44 -32.47 -4.17
C LEU A 353 8.06 -33.44 -5.20
N LYS A 354 9.28 -33.91 -4.94
CA LYS A 354 9.97 -34.90 -5.79
C LYS A 354 9.24 -36.25 -5.86
N ALA A 355 8.44 -36.62 -4.86
CA ALA A 355 7.64 -37.84 -4.92
C ALA A 355 6.53 -37.80 -5.99
N PHE A 356 6.21 -36.60 -6.49
CA PHE A 356 5.33 -36.41 -7.64
C PHE A 356 6.09 -36.39 -8.98
N ASP A 357 7.42 -36.40 -8.98
CA ASP A 357 8.24 -36.41 -10.20
C ASP A 357 8.35 -37.85 -10.76
N PRO A 358 7.95 -38.10 -12.02
CA PRO A 358 8.00 -39.44 -12.61
C PRO A 358 9.44 -39.96 -12.78
N GLU A 359 10.43 -39.09 -12.96
CA GLU A 359 11.83 -39.51 -13.20
C GLU A 359 12.53 -40.10 -11.96
N LYS A 360 11.91 -39.99 -10.78
CA LYS A 360 12.44 -40.51 -9.50
C LYS A 360 11.65 -41.70 -8.94
N ARG A 361 10.67 -42.20 -9.68
CA ARG A 361 9.92 -43.42 -9.33
C ARG A 361 10.50 -44.70 -9.94
N ASN A 362 11.59 -44.61 -10.71
CA ASN A 362 12.35 -45.72 -11.26
C ASN A 362 13.73 -45.83 -10.64
#